data_AF-A0A2G1WSM5-F1
#
_entry.id   AF-A0A2G1WSM5-F1
#
_cell.length_a   1.000
_cell.length_b   1.000
_cell.length_c   1.000
_cell.angle_alpha   90.00
_cell.angle_beta   90.00
_cell.angle_gamma   90.00
#
_symmetry.space_group_name_H-M   'P 1'
#
loop_
_entity.id
_entity.type
_entity.pdbx_description
1 polymer ?
#
loop_
_entity_poly.entity_id
_entity_poly.type
_entity_poly.pdbx_seq_one_letter_code
_entity_poly.pdbx_strand_id
1 'polypeptide(L)'
;MEVDLLDFIEQCRDLAKQALGKHAGEPASGGFARWKHVVLHCFRVEDGHSYRETPNRLKYMAEIRDVLDLDRDDLPDYSTIYKSFDRLKMWVWRALLRVSAQQHPQSG
;
A
#
# COMPACT_ATOMS: atom_id res chain seq x y z
N MET A 1 -7.98 -19.92 0.19
CA MET A 1 -6.75 -19.80 1.00
C MET A 1 -6.94 -18.51 1.76
N GLU A 2 -7.03 -18.58 3.08
CA GLU A 2 -7.04 -17.38 3.90
C GLU A 2 -5.62 -16.80 3.79
N VAL A 3 -5.49 -15.63 3.18
CA VAL A 3 -4.21 -14.94 3.10
C VAL A 3 -4.03 -14.24 4.42
N ASP A 4 -2.92 -14.49 5.10
CA ASP A 4 -2.58 -13.73 6.30
C ASP A 4 -2.37 -12.26 5.89
N LEU A 5 -3.10 -11.36 6.54
CA LEU A 5 -3.10 -9.94 6.18
C LEU A 5 -1.71 -9.31 6.36
N LEU A 6 -0.93 -9.75 7.35
CA LEU A 6 0.42 -9.25 7.55
C LEU A 6 1.33 -9.72 6.40
N ASP A 7 1.31 -11.02 6.08
CA ASP A 7 2.08 -11.58 4.95
C ASP A 7 1.74 -10.86 3.64
N PHE A 8 0.45 -10.61 3.40
CA PHE A 8 -0.02 -9.85 2.24
C PHE A 8 0.57 -8.45 2.20
N ILE A 9 0.57 -7.73 3.33
CA ILE A 9 1.07 -6.35 3.40
C ILE A 9 2.58 -6.29 3.23
N GLU A 10 3.33 -7.26 3.77
CA GLU A 10 4.76 -7.39 3.55
C GLU A 10 5.10 -7.64 2.08
N GLN A 11 4.41 -8.60 1.44
CA GLN A 11 4.60 -8.88 0.02
C GLN A 11 4.21 -7.66 -0.83
N CYS A 12 3.10 -7.01 -0.50
CA CYS A 12 2.62 -5.82 -1.20
C CYS A 12 3.62 -4.65 -1.09
N ARG A 13 4.23 -4.44 0.08
CA ARG A 13 5.29 -3.44 0.28
C ARG A 13 6.45 -3.67 -0.67
N ASP A 14 6.94 -4.90 -0.74
CA ASP A 14 8.11 -5.23 -1.53
C ASP A 14 7.81 -5.10 -3.03
N LEU A 15 6.64 -5.58 -3.46
CA LEU A 15 6.11 -5.38 -4.81
C LEU A 15 5.94 -3.90 -5.16
N ALA A 16 5.38 -3.09 -4.27
CA ALA A 16 5.16 -1.66 -4.51
C ALA A 16 6.48 -0.90 -4.65
N LYS A 17 7.47 -1.19 -3.79
CA LYS A 17 8.82 -0.61 -3.88
C LYS A 17 9.50 -1.01 -5.19
N GLN A 18 9.43 -2.29 -5.57
CA GLN A 18 9.99 -2.78 -6.82
C GLN A 18 9.32 -2.15 -8.05
N ALA A 19 7.99 -2.08 -8.07
CA ALA A 19 7.22 -1.53 -9.19
C ALA A 19 7.43 -0.02 -9.36
N LEU A 20 7.58 0.73 -8.27
CA LEU A 20 7.77 2.18 -8.33
C LEU A 20 9.22 2.59 -8.56
N GLY A 21 10.20 1.77 -8.15
CA GLY A 21 11.63 2.05 -8.28
C GLY A 21 11.98 3.44 -7.73
N LYS A 22 12.62 4.29 -8.55
CA LYS A 22 12.96 5.68 -8.19
C LYS A 22 11.78 6.58 -7.82
N HIS A 23 10.55 6.16 -8.09
CA HIS A 23 9.34 6.89 -7.77
C HIS A 23 8.66 6.43 -6.46
N ALA A 24 9.29 5.52 -5.70
CA ALA A 24 8.72 4.95 -4.49
C ALA A 24 8.69 5.93 -3.31
N GLY A 25 9.66 6.84 -3.23
CA GLY A 25 9.86 7.75 -2.10
C GLY A 25 8.78 8.83 -1.93
N GLU A 26 9.09 9.78 -1.05
CA GLU A 26 8.22 10.93 -0.77
C GLU A 26 8.02 11.80 -2.02
N PRO A 27 6.79 12.31 -2.25
CA PRO A 27 6.55 13.25 -3.32
C PRO A 27 7.25 14.58 -3.00
N ALA A 28 7.63 15.33 -4.05
CA ALA A 28 8.26 16.65 -3.89
C ALA A 28 7.37 17.68 -3.15
N SER A 29 6.07 17.43 -3.11
CA SER A 29 5.09 18.23 -2.36
C SER A 29 5.05 17.93 -0.85
N GLY A 30 5.87 16.98 -0.37
CA GLY A 30 5.82 16.47 1.01
C GLY A 30 4.68 15.47 1.26
N GLY A 31 4.75 14.80 2.41
CA GLY A 31 3.82 13.75 2.84
C GLY A 31 4.39 12.34 2.67
N PHE A 32 3.54 11.32 2.88
CA PHE A 32 3.97 9.93 2.87
C PHE A 32 4.57 9.49 1.52
N ALA A 33 5.54 8.58 1.61
CA ALA A 33 6.12 7.92 0.44
C ALA A 33 5.04 7.27 -0.43
N ARG A 34 5.22 7.33 -1.76
CA ARG A 34 4.24 6.80 -2.71
C ARG A 34 3.97 5.31 -2.52
N TRP A 35 4.99 4.54 -2.14
CA TRP A 35 4.81 3.12 -1.85
C TRP A 35 3.84 2.89 -0.67
N LYS A 36 3.90 3.71 0.38
CA LYS A 36 2.97 3.62 1.53
C LYS A 36 1.53 3.82 1.07
N HIS A 37 1.29 4.79 0.20
CA HIS A 37 -0.05 5.01 -0.37
C HIS A 37 -0.56 3.81 -1.19
N VAL A 38 0.29 3.19 -2.02
CA VAL A 38 -0.10 1.99 -2.77
C VAL A 38 -0.49 0.85 -1.83
N VAL A 39 0.34 0.58 -0.82
CA VAL A 39 0.09 -0.51 0.15
C VAL A 39 -1.16 -0.23 0.97
N LEU A 40 -1.42 1.01 1.39
CA LEU A 40 -2.65 1.40 2.09
C LEU A 40 -3.91 1.14 1.26
N HIS A 41 -3.84 1.27 -0.07
CA HIS A 41 -4.96 0.89 -0.94
C HIS A 41 -5.16 -0.60 -1.02
N CYS A 42 -4.07 -1.37 -1.12
CA CYS A 42 -4.12 -2.83 -1.10
C CYS A 42 -4.66 -3.34 0.24
N PHE A 43 -4.17 -2.82 1.36
CA PHE A 43 -4.69 -3.08 2.72
C PHE A 43 -6.20 -2.92 2.80
N ARG A 44 -6.71 -1.78 2.32
CA ARG A 44 -8.14 -1.49 2.33
C ARG A 44 -8.96 -2.51 1.55
N VAL A 45 -8.44 -2.93 0.39
CA VAL A 45 -9.12 -3.89 -0.49
C VAL A 45 -9.08 -5.30 0.12
N GLU A 46 -7.93 -5.73 0.63
CA GLU A 46 -7.75 -7.07 1.20
C GLU A 46 -8.55 -7.26 2.50
N ASP A 47 -8.45 -6.30 3.43
CA ASP A 47 -9.17 -6.33 4.71
C ASP A 47 -10.65 -5.90 4.58
N GLY A 48 -11.08 -5.50 3.38
CA GLY A 48 -12.50 -5.30 3.06
C GLY A 48 -13.19 -4.14 3.80
N HIS A 49 -12.52 -3.00 3.97
CA HIS A 49 -13.05 -1.86 4.72
C HIS A 49 -13.16 -0.55 3.90
N SER A 50 -13.88 0.43 4.45
CA SER A 50 -14.03 1.76 3.84
C SER A 50 -12.84 2.67 4.14
N TYR A 51 -12.59 3.69 3.30
CA TYR A 51 -11.52 4.67 3.58
C TYR A 51 -11.62 5.29 4.97
N ARG A 52 -12.84 5.54 5.48
CA ARG A 52 -13.07 6.15 6.80
C ARG A 52 -12.64 5.26 7.94
N GLU A 53 -12.68 3.94 7.76
CA GLU A 53 -12.26 2.97 8.77
C GLU A 53 -10.75 2.75 8.77
N THR A 54 -10.05 3.04 7.66
CA THR A 54 -8.63 2.74 7.50
C THR A 54 -7.75 3.32 8.62
N PRO A 55 -7.86 4.60 9.02
CA PRO A 55 -7.03 5.14 10.11
C PRO A 55 -7.33 4.47 11.46
N ASN A 56 -8.61 4.17 11.73
CA ASN A 56 -9.00 3.51 12.97
C ASN A 56 -8.47 2.08 13.04
N ARG A 57 -8.49 1.33 11.92
CA ARG A 57 -7.90 -0.02 11.86
C ARG A 57 -6.39 0.01 12.10
N LEU A 58 -5.68 0.90 11.41
CA LEU A 58 -4.22 1.09 11.60
C LEU A 58 -3.87 1.45 13.06
N LYS A 59 -4.73 2.18 13.78
CA LYS A 59 -4.51 2.53 15.19
C LYS A 59 -4.32 1.30 16.09
N TYR A 60 -4.95 0.17 15.75
CA TYR A 60 -4.93 -1.07 16.53
C TYR A 60 -4.05 -2.17 15.94
N MET A 61 -3.62 -2.04 14.68
CA MET A 61 -2.79 -3.03 13.98
C MET A 61 -1.32 -2.62 13.98
N ALA A 62 -0.63 -2.89 15.11
CA ALA A 62 0.76 -2.45 15.29
C ALA A 62 1.70 -3.00 14.22
N GLU A 63 1.62 -4.30 13.92
CA GLU A 63 2.50 -4.95 12.94
C GLU A 63 2.33 -4.38 11.52
N ILE A 64 1.09 -4.09 11.10
CA ILE A 64 0.83 -3.45 9.80
C ILE A 64 1.41 -2.03 9.76
N ARG A 65 1.34 -1.27 10.86
CA ARG A 65 1.99 0.05 10.94
C ARG A 65 3.50 -0.06 10.86
N ASP A 66 4.09 -1.06 11.51
CA ASP A 66 5.54 -1.27 11.49
C ASP A 66 6.02 -1.59 10.05
N VAL A 67 5.28 -2.42 9.32
CA VAL A 67 5.56 -2.72 7.91
C VAL A 67 5.45 -1.47 7.03
N LEU A 68 4.48 -0.59 7.33
CA LEU A 68 4.27 0.69 6.63
C LEU A 68 5.16 1.83 7.14
N ASP A 69 5.95 1.61 8.21
CA ASP A 69 6.73 2.64 8.89
C ASP A 69 5.85 3.86 9.26
N LEU A 70 4.74 3.61 9.95
CA LEU A 70 3.78 4.64 10.38
C LEU A 70 3.77 4.78 11.89
N ASP A 71 3.84 6.02 12.36
CA ASP A 71 3.59 6.34 13.76
C ASP A 71 2.10 6.17 14.08
N ARG A 72 1.79 5.68 15.29
CA ARG A 72 0.43 5.59 15.81
C ARG A 72 -0.28 6.94 15.87
N ASP A 73 0.47 8.00 16.18
CA ASP A 73 -0.07 9.34 16.41
C ASP A 73 0.01 10.22 15.14
N ASP A 74 0.67 9.75 14.08
CA ASP A 74 0.78 10.41 12.77
C ASP A 74 0.21 9.51 11.64
N LEU A 75 -1.02 9.03 11.83
CA LEU A 75 -1.71 8.25 10.81
C LEU A 75 -2.33 9.14 9.73
N PRO A 76 -2.29 8.72 8.45
CA PRO A 76 -2.94 9.48 7.38
C PRO A 76 -4.45 9.54 7.60
N ASP A 77 -5.02 10.74 7.49
CA ASP A 77 -6.48 10.91 7.45
C ASP A 77 -7.10 10.16 6.26
N TYR A 78 -8.35 9.71 6.41
CA TYR A 78 -9.06 8.97 5.35
C TYR A 78 -9.11 9.74 4.03
N SER A 79 -9.20 11.07 4.07
CA SER A 79 -9.21 11.91 2.87
C SER A 79 -7.83 11.97 2.20
N THR A 80 -6.74 11.86 2.96
CA THR A 80 -5.38 11.74 2.43
C THR A 80 -5.23 10.44 1.65
N ILE A 81 -5.75 9.34 2.20
CA ILE A 81 -5.75 8.02 1.54
C ILE A 81 -6.60 8.11 0.27
N TYR A 82 -7.86 8.54 0.36
CA TYR A 82 -8.76 8.68 -0.80
C TYR A 82 -8.16 9.55 -1.93
N LYS A 83 -7.66 10.74 -1.60
CA LYS A 83 -7.04 11.63 -2.60
C LYS A 83 -5.75 11.05 -3.18
N SER A 84 -5.00 10.25 -2.40
CA SER A 84 -3.82 9.58 -2.93
C SER A 84 -4.20 8.57 -4.02
N PHE A 85 -5.33 7.85 -3.87
CA PHE A 85 -5.82 6.92 -4.89
C PHE A 85 -6.07 7.63 -6.22
N ASP A 86 -6.80 8.74 -6.17
CA ASP A 86 -7.14 9.55 -7.34
C ASP A 86 -5.89 10.08 -8.07
N ARG A 87 -4.83 10.39 -7.31
CA ARG A 87 -3.53 10.81 -7.86
C ARG A 87 -2.69 9.67 -8.44
N LEU A 88 -2.97 8.41 -8.10
CA LEU A 88 -2.21 7.26 -8.63
C LEU A 88 -2.56 7.03 -10.10
N LYS A 89 -1.62 7.41 -10.97
CA LYS A 89 -1.75 7.20 -12.42
C LYS A 89 -1.77 5.69 -12.74
N MET A 90 -2.50 5.33 -13.80
CA MET A 90 -2.63 3.93 -14.27
C MET A 90 -1.32 3.18 -14.49
N TRP A 91 -0.22 3.87 -14.80
CA TRP A 91 1.08 3.22 -14.95
C TRP A 91 1.57 2.55 -13.66
N VAL A 92 1.18 3.07 -12.48
CA VAL A 92 1.55 2.47 -11.18
C VAL A 92 0.93 1.08 -11.06
N TRP A 93 -0.38 0.96 -11.35
CA TRP A 93 -1.09 -0.31 -11.29
C TRP A 93 -0.58 -1.31 -12.34
N ARG A 94 -0.24 -0.84 -13.55
CA ARG A 94 0.38 -1.68 -14.59
C ARG A 94 1.76 -2.19 -14.17
N ALA A 95 2.57 -1.34 -13.53
CA ALA A 95 3.88 -1.72 -13.02
C ALA A 95 3.72 -2.77 -11.90
N LEU A 96 2.79 -2.56 -10.98
CA LEU A 96 2.51 -3.50 -9.90
C LEU A 96 2.05 -4.87 -10.45
N LEU A 97 1.10 -4.87 -11.40
CA LEU A 97 0.61 -6.08 -12.05
C LEU A 97 1.73 -6.83 -12.79
N ARG A 98 2.63 -6.11 -13.48
CA ARG A 98 3.75 -6.73 -14.19
C ARG A 98 4.69 -7.43 -13.22
N VAL A 99 5.04 -6.77 -12.12
CA VAL A 99 5.98 -7.35 -11.14
C VAL A 99 5.33 -8.51 -10.39
N SER A 100 4.06 -8.41 -10.00
CA SER A 100 3.37 -9.51 -9.32
C SER A 100 3.21 -10.74 -10.23
N ALA A 101 2.90 -10.55 -11.51
CA ALA A 101 2.82 -11.65 -12.47
C ALA A 101 4.16 -12.38 -12.66
N GLN A 102 5.30 -11.70 -12.47
CA GLN A 102 6.64 -12.31 -12.55
C GLN A 102 6.99 -13.17 -11.32
N GLN A 103 6.26 -13.03 -10.20
CA GLN A 103 6.48 -13.84 -9.00
C GLN A 103 5.88 -15.24 -9.10
N HIS A 104 4.96 -15.45 -10.06
CA HIS A 104 4.40 -16.77 -10.31
C HIS A 104 5.15 -17.46 -11.45
N PRO A 105 5.28 -18.81 -11.41
CA PRO A 105 5.80 -19.57 -12.53
C PRO A 105 5.01 -19.18 -13.79
N GLN A 106 5.72 -18.85 -14.86
CA GLN A 106 5.06 -18.67 -16.14
C GLN A 106 4.49 -20.02 -16.56
N SER A 107 3.16 -20.12 -16.61
CA SER A 107 2.48 -21.27 -17.22
C SER A 107 2.85 -21.29 -18.70
N GLY A 108 3.78 -22.15 -19.07
CA GLY A 108 4.25 -22.42 -20.44
C GLY A 108 4.36 -23.91 -20.66
#